data_AF-T2IIJ1-F1
#
_entry.id   AF-T2IIJ1-F1
#
_cell.length_a   1.000
_cell.length_b   1.000
_cell.length_c   1.000
_cell.angle_alpha   90.00
_cell.angle_beta   90.00
_cell.angle_gamma   90.00
#
_symmetry.space_group_name_H-M   'P 1'
#
loop_
_entity.id
_entity.type
_entity.pdbx_description
1 polymer ?
#
loop_
_entity_poly.entity_id
_entity_poly.type
_entity_poly.pdbx_seq_one_letter_code
_entity_poly.pdbx_strand_id
1 'polypeptide(L)'
;MQDKTTDVPIIFLRDFDELSDKIKAFEIGGTDYIIKPCQQEELLVRIETQLKVSLKLKEVKKENKNLVKKLKIIENSQPVHQQMPLESHLLYQAIAATNNSIVITDANASDYPIIYVNPGFEIMTGYSLQEVTGKNCRFLQGSDDQQPELEQIRDCLQKGESCHVTLRNYRKDGSLFWNEMSLSPIKDESGNILYYLGVQTDVTDKKKLMKPNKDIKHLYRK
;
A
#
# COMPACT_ATOMS: atom_id res chain seq x y z
N MET A 1 12.78 33.90 -32.56
CA MET A 1 14.19 33.56 -32.86
C MET A 1 15.04 33.97 -31.66
N GLN A 2 14.71 33.40 -30.49
CA GLN A 2 15.24 33.77 -29.17
C GLN A 2 15.82 32.50 -28.52
N ASP A 3 16.86 32.67 -27.72
CA ASP A 3 17.53 31.68 -26.87
C ASP A 3 18.41 30.60 -27.52
N LYS A 4 19.61 30.99 -27.96
CA LYS A 4 20.77 30.07 -28.07
C LYS A 4 21.90 30.35 -27.06
N THR A 5 21.79 31.39 -26.23
CA THR A 5 22.87 31.85 -25.35
C THR A 5 22.59 31.68 -23.85
N THR A 6 21.41 31.23 -23.44
CA THR A 6 21.00 31.11 -22.02
C THR A 6 21.77 30.05 -21.22
N ASP A 7 22.49 29.15 -21.89
CA ASP A 7 23.25 28.05 -21.25
C ASP A 7 24.78 28.26 -21.29
N VAL A 8 25.27 29.39 -21.79
CA VAL A 8 26.71 29.73 -21.80
C VAL A 8 26.99 30.74 -20.69
N PRO A 9 27.83 30.43 -19.69
CA PRO A 9 28.17 31.40 -18.66
C PRO A 9 28.94 32.59 -19.26
N ILE A 10 28.45 33.80 -19.00
CA ILE A 10 29.06 35.04 -19.48
C ILE A 10 29.71 35.75 -18.29
N ILE A 11 31.02 35.98 -18.38
CA ILE A 11 31.77 36.76 -17.41
C ILE A 11 32.09 38.11 -18.05
N PHE A 12 31.63 39.20 -17.43
CA PHE A 12 31.92 40.55 -17.91
C PHE A 12 33.28 41.04 -17.39
N LEU A 13 34.06 41.67 -18.27
CA LEU A 13 35.35 42.30 -17.95
C LEU A 13 35.25 43.81 -18.16
N ARG A 14 35.56 44.62 -17.15
CA ARG A 14 35.47 46.10 -17.21
C ARG A 14 36.64 46.79 -16.52
N ASP A 15 36.87 48.05 -16.84
CA ASP A 15 38.02 48.83 -16.32
C ASP A 15 37.70 49.65 -15.05
N PHE A 16 36.42 49.80 -14.66
CA PHE A 16 36.00 50.59 -13.50
C PHE A 16 34.93 49.87 -12.66
N ASP A 17 34.93 50.10 -11.34
CA ASP A 17 34.01 49.49 -10.37
C ASP A 17 32.81 50.42 -10.09
N GLU A 18 31.97 50.65 -11.10
CA GLU A 18 30.67 51.30 -10.88
C GLU A 18 29.58 50.25 -10.61
N LEU A 19 28.88 50.42 -9.48
CA LEU A 19 27.78 49.54 -9.08
C LEU A 19 26.68 49.45 -10.15
N SER A 20 26.45 50.54 -10.89
CA SER A 20 25.48 50.64 -11.99
C SER A 20 25.77 49.65 -13.12
N ASP A 21 27.05 49.44 -13.46
CA ASP A 21 27.48 48.56 -14.53
C ASP A 21 27.46 47.10 -14.10
N LYS A 22 27.76 46.82 -12.83
CA LYS A 22 27.61 45.49 -12.25
C LYS A 22 26.14 45.04 -12.27
N ILE A 23 25.21 45.92 -11.91
CA ILE A 23 23.77 45.63 -11.94
C ILE A 23 23.33 45.32 -13.38
N LYS A 24 23.68 46.19 -14.34
CA LYS A 24 23.36 45.97 -15.76
C LYS A 24 23.92 44.66 -16.29
N ALA A 25 25.14 44.28 -15.89
CA ALA A 25 25.78 43.04 -16.32
C ALA A 25 24.98 41.79 -15.90
N PHE A 26 24.42 41.77 -14.69
CA PHE A 26 23.56 40.68 -14.23
C PHE A 26 22.16 40.74 -14.86
N GLU A 27 21.59 41.94 -15.06
CA GLU A 27 20.28 42.12 -15.72
C GLU A 27 20.24 41.56 -17.15
N ILE A 28 21.35 41.67 -17.89
CA ILE A 28 21.45 41.13 -19.26
C ILE A 28 21.89 39.66 -19.32
N GLY A 29 21.95 38.98 -18.17
CA GLY A 29 22.22 37.53 -18.09
C GLY A 29 23.69 37.14 -17.89
N GLY A 30 24.53 38.07 -17.43
CA GLY A 30 25.87 37.75 -16.95
C GLY A 30 25.84 36.83 -15.73
N THR A 31 26.74 35.85 -15.69
CA THR A 31 26.89 34.93 -14.55
C THR A 31 27.96 35.39 -13.57
N ASP A 32 28.88 36.25 -14.03
CA ASP A 32 29.92 36.83 -13.18
C ASP A 32 30.46 38.16 -13.75
N TYR A 33 31.26 38.86 -12.95
CA TYR A 33 31.83 40.16 -13.24
C TYR A 33 33.25 40.28 -12.67
N ILE A 34 34.19 40.80 -13.48
CA ILE A 34 35.61 40.97 -13.15
C ILE A 34 36.06 42.38 -13.56
N ILE A 35 36.83 43.03 -12.68
CA ILE A 35 37.38 44.38 -12.90
C ILE A 35 38.86 44.25 -13.28
N LYS A 36 39.30 45.04 -14.26
CA LYS A 36 40.69 45.14 -14.69
C LYS A 36 41.46 46.20 -13.89
N PRO A 37 42.78 46.02 -13.69
CA PRO A 37 43.57 44.85 -14.08
C PRO A 37 43.29 43.65 -13.15
N CYS A 38 42.91 42.50 -13.71
CA CYS A 38 42.66 41.29 -12.94
C CYS A 38 43.89 40.36 -13.00
N GLN A 39 44.12 39.61 -11.92
CA GLN A 39 45.14 38.57 -11.90
C GLN A 39 44.70 37.38 -12.76
N GLN A 40 45.66 36.72 -13.41
CA GLN A 40 45.37 35.57 -14.27
C GLN A 40 44.76 34.41 -13.46
N GLU A 41 45.21 34.21 -12.23
CA GLU A 41 44.72 33.20 -11.31
C GLU A 41 43.26 33.42 -10.94
N GLU A 42 42.85 34.67 -10.69
CA GLU A 42 41.46 35.01 -10.38
C GLU A 42 40.54 34.72 -11.57
N LEU A 43 40.96 35.13 -12.78
CA LEU A 43 40.19 34.89 -14.00
C LEU A 43 40.01 33.38 -14.25
N LEU A 44 41.08 32.59 -14.07
CA LEU A 44 41.03 31.14 -14.23
C LEU A 44 40.06 30.48 -13.23
N VAL A 45 40.18 30.80 -11.94
CA VAL A 45 39.31 30.24 -10.89
C VAL A 45 37.84 30.57 -11.15
N ARG A 46 37.54 31.79 -11.59
CA ARG A 46 36.16 32.19 -11.92
C ARG A 46 35.62 31.44 -13.12
N ILE A 47 36.41 31.31 -14.20
CA ILE A 47 36.03 30.52 -15.38
C ILE A 47 35.75 29.07 -14.97
N GLU A 48 36.66 28.43 -14.23
CA GLU A 48 36.49 27.05 -13.77
C GLU A 48 35.24 26.88 -12.91
N THR A 49 34.98 27.83 -12.03
CA THR A 49 33.79 27.82 -11.16
C THR A 49 32.51 27.89 -11.98
N GLN A 50 32.42 28.83 -12.93
CA GLN A 50 31.24 28.99 -13.78
C GLN A 50 31.01 27.78 -14.68
N LEU A 51 32.07 27.14 -15.19
CA LEU A 51 31.99 25.88 -15.93
C LEU A 51 31.45 24.75 -15.05
N LYS A 52 31.96 24.61 -13.82
CA LYS A 52 31.53 23.57 -12.88
C LYS A 52 30.05 23.72 -12.48
N VAL A 53 29.60 24.95 -12.22
CA VAL A 53 28.19 25.24 -11.93
C VAL A 53 27.31 24.90 -13.13
N SER A 54 27.72 25.32 -14.34
CA SER A 54 26.97 25.04 -15.57
C SER A 54 26.83 23.54 -15.85
N LEU A 55 27.87 22.75 -15.59
CA LEU A 55 27.82 21.29 -15.73
C LEU A 55 26.86 20.64 -14.72
N LYS A 56 26.94 21.03 -13.44
CA LYS A 56 26.03 20.51 -12.41
C LYS A 56 24.57 20.88 -12.69
N LEU A 57 24.30 22.10 -13.17
CA LEU A 57 22.94 22.51 -13.54
C LEU A 57 22.37 21.65 -14.67
N LYS A 58 23.19 21.23 -15.64
CA LYS A 58 22.75 20.29 -16.70
C LYS A 58 22.39 18.92 -16.14
N GLU A 59 23.18 18.41 -15.20
CA GLU A 59 22.93 17.14 -14.51
C GLU A 59 21.62 17.18 -13.72
N VAL A 60 21.44 18.20 -12.87
CA VAL A 60 20.21 18.40 -12.09
C VAL A 60 18.99 18.57 -12.99
N LYS A 61 19.08 19.35 -14.08
CA LYS A 61 17.98 19.48 -15.06
C LYS A 61 17.62 18.13 -15.68
N LYS A 62 18.61 17.27 -15.98
CA LYS A 62 18.39 15.92 -16.52
C LYS A 62 17.72 15.01 -15.50
N GLU A 63 18.17 15.03 -14.25
CA GLU A 63 17.56 14.27 -13.16
C GLU A 63 16.13 14.72 -12.90
N ASN A 64 15.87 16.02 -12.80
CA ASN A 64 14.51 16.56 -12.65
C ASN A 64 13.60 16.12 -13.79
N LYS A 65 14.08 16.13 -15.04
CA LYS A 65 13.31 15.63 -16.18
C LYS A 65 12.98 14.13 -16.04
N ASN A 66 13.89 13.34 -15.50
CA ASN A 66 13.67 11.92 -15.23
C ASN A 66 12.70 11.70 -14.06
N LEU A 67 12.83 12.48 -12.98
CA LEU A 67 11.93 12.44 -11.83
C LEU A 67 10.51 12.83 -12.24
N VAL A 68 10.34 13.91 -13.02
CA VAL A 68 9.02 14.31 -13.55
C VAL A 68 8.42 13.22 -14.46
N LYS A 69 9.23 12.51 -15.24
CA LYS A 69 8.75 11.34 -16.02
C LYS A 69 8.31 10.20 -15.10
N LYS A 70 9.08 9.88 -14.06
CA LYS A 70 8.72 8.86 -13.06
C LYS A 70 7.45 9.24 -12.30
N LEU A 71 7.31 10.52 -11.92
CA LEU A 71 6.12 11.06 -11.27
C LEU A 71 4.90 10.97 -12.19
N LYS A 72 5.01 11.29 -13.47
CA LYS A 72 3.90 11.08 -14.43
C LYS A 72 3.48 9.62 -14.56
N ILE A 73 4.43 8.68 -14.49
CA ILE A 73 4.11 7.25 -14.47
C ILE A 73 3.35 6.91 -13.18
N ILE A 74 3.77 7.46 -12.02
CA ILE A 74 3.12 7.24 -10.72
C ILE A 74 1.76 7.96 -10.62
N GLU A 75 1.59 9.15 -11.20
CA GLU A 75 0.31 9.88 -11.24
C GLU A 75 -0.68 9.23 -12.22
N ASN A 76 -0.18 8.64 -13.31
CA ASN A 76 -0.98 7.78 -14.20
C ASN A 76 -1.25 6.40 -13.60
N SER A 77 -0.50 6.00 -12.57
CA SER A 77 -0.93 4.97 -11.61
C SER A 77 -2.00 5.58 -10.70
N GLN A 78 -3.18 5.82 -11.27
CA GLN A 78 -4.37 6.13 -10.49
C GLN A 78 -4.52 5.13 -9.32
N PRO A 79 -5.09 5.53 -8.18
CA PRO A 79 -5.51 4.55 -7.17
C PRO A 79 -6.37 3.52 -7.90
N VAL A 80 -6.06 2.24 -7.67
CA VAL A 80 -6.56 1.02 -8.35
C VAL A 80 -8.08 0.98 -8.57
N HIS A 81 -8.85 1.89 -7.96
CA HIS A 81 -10.30 2.00 -8.05
C HIS A 81 -10.88 2.63 -9.33
N GLN A 82 -10.14 3.45 -10.10
CA GLN A 82 -10.75 4.22 -11.21
C GLN A 82 -10.74 3.54 -12.60
N GLN A 83 -10.18 2.34 -12.73
CA GLN A 83 -10.13 1.59 -14.01
C GLN A 83 -10.70 0.17 -13.94
N MET A 84 -11.40 -0.19 -12.86
CA MET A 84 -12.10 -1.47 -12.83
C MET A 84 -13.29 -1.44 -13.79
N PRO A 85 -13.49 -2.49 -14.63
CA PRO A 85 -14.74 -2.67 -15.36
C PRO A 85 -15.94 -2.53 -14.41
N LEU A 86 -17.05 -1.97 -14.89
CA LEU A 86 -18.22 -1.69 -14.06
C LEU A 86 -18.70 -2.93 -13.29
N GLU A 87 -18.65 -4.10 -13.92
CA GLU A 87 -19.00 -5.39 -13.33
C GLU A 87 -18.08 -5.74 -12.15
N SER A 88 -16.76 -5.59 -12.33
CA SER A 88 -15.78 -5.78 -11.25
C SER A 88 -16.01 -4.77 -10.11
N HIS A 89 -16.33 -3.53 -10.45
CA HIS A 89 -16.58 -2.49 -9.45
C HIS A 89 -17.84 -2.78 -8.62
N LEU A 90 -18.93 -3.19 -9.28
CA LEU A 90 -20.16 -3.60 -8.61
C LEU A 90 -19.91 -4.80 -7.70
N LEU A 91 -19.16 -5.81 -8.17
CA LEU A 91 -18.81 -6.98 -7.36
C LEU A 91 -17.99 -6.59 -6.12
N TYR A 92 -17.00 -5.71 -6.29
CA TYR A 92 -16.22 -5.21 -5.16
C TYR A 92 -17.09 -4.46 -4.15
N GLN A 93 -17.97 -3.58 -4.61
CA GLN A 93 -18.90 -2.87 -3.73
C GLN A 93 -19.85 -3.84 -3.01
N ALA A 94 -20.34 -4.87 -3.70
CA ALA A 94 -21.19 -5.89 -3.09
C ALA A 94 -20.46 -6.64 -1.97
N ILE A 95 -19.21 -7.09 -2.22
CA ILE A 95 -18.34 -7.74 -1.23
C ILE A 95 -18.05 -6.80 -0.04
N ALA A 96 -17.83 -5.51 -0.32
CA ALA A 96 -17.54 -4.52 0.70
C ALA A 96 -18.76 -4.17 1.57
N ALA A 97 -19.97 -4.27 1.01
CA ALA A 97 -21.23 -3.97 1.69
C ALA A 97 -21.75 -5.13 2.56
N THR A 98 -21.17 -6.34 2.47
CA THR A 98 -21.61 -7.47 3.29
C THR A 98 -21.11 -7.35 4.73
N ASN A 99 -21.95 -7.74 5.70
CA ASN A 99 -21.55 -7.85 7.10
C ASN A 99 -20.72 -9.12 7.39
N ASN A 100 -20.67 -10.05 6.44
CA ASN A 100 -19.82 -11.22 6.55
C ASN A 100 -18.36 -10.81 6.37
N SER A 101 -17.50 -11.47 7.12
CA SER A 101 -16.07 -11.35 6.96
C SER A 101 -15.64 -12.21 5.78
N ILE A 102 -14.85 -11.64 4.87
CA ILE A 102 -14.30 -12.29 3.69
C ILE A 102 -12.79 -12.11 3.72
N VAL A 103 -12.06 -13.23 3.59
CA VAL A 103 -10.61 -13.29 3.63
C VAL A 103 -10.12 -14.12 2.45
N ILE A 104 -9.07 -13.66 1.77
CA ILE A 104 -8.37 -14.44 0.74
C ILE A 104 -6.92 -14.65 1.18
N THR A 105 -6.45 -15.89 1.10
CA THR A 105 -5.07 -16.27 1.38
C THR A 105 -4.38 -16.84 0.15
N ASP A 106 -3.06 -16.66 0.07
CA ASP A 106 -2.23 -17.26 -0.98
C ASP A 106 -1.98 -18.73 -0.68
N ALA A 107 -2.43 -19.63 -1.56
CA ALA A 107 -2.27 -21.07 -1.37
C ALA A 107 -0.87 -21.58 -1.69
N ASN A 108 -0.08 -20.80 -2.44
CA ASN A 108 1.25 -21.17 -2.91
C ASN A 108 2.37 -20.58 -2.05
N ALA A 109 2.06 -19.56 -1.24
CA ALA A 109 3.00 -19.02 -0.27
C ALA A 109 3.02 -19.85 1.02
N SER A 110 4.20 -19.88 1.67
CA SER A 110 4.36 -20.57 2.95
C SER A 110 3.38 -20.02 3.98
N ASP A 111 2.69 -20.93 4.67
CA ASP A 111 1.79 -20.63 5.79
C ASP A 111 0.48 -19.91 5.42
N TYR A 112 0.05 -19.96 4.15
CA TYR A 112 -1.24 -19.41 3.71
C TYR A 112 -1.48 -17.95 4.14
N PRO A 113 -0.57 -17.01 3.80
CA PRO A 113 -0.67 -15.64 4.24
C PRO A 113 -1.90 -14.95 3.66
N ILE A 114 -2.54 -14.12 4.47
CA ILE A 114 -3.64 -13.24 4.06
C ILE A 114 -3.12 -12.23 3.03
N ILE A 115 -3.80 -12.15 1.89
CA ILE A 115 -3.53 -11.16 0.84
C ILE A 115 -4.65 -10.13 0.69
N TYR A 116 -5.85 -10.45 1.19
CA TYR A 116 -7.00 -9.55 1.16
C TYR A 116 -7.97 -9.86 2.30
N VAL A 117 -8.59 -8.81 2.83
CA VAL A 117 -9.78 -8.87 3.69
C VAL A 117 -10.78 -7.79 3.26
N ASN A 118 -12.07 -8.03 3.44
CA ASN A 118 -13.10 -7.01 3.23
C ASN A 118 -13.33 -6.13 4.48
N PRO A 119 -14.05 -5.00 4.38
CA PRO A 119 -14.43 -4.20 5.56
C PRO A 119 -15.22 -4.98 6.63
N GLY A 120 -16.02 -5.98 6.23
CA GLY A 120 -16.73 -6.86 7.16
C GLY A 120 -15.79 -7.60 8.11
N PHE A 121 -14.61 -8.03 7.63
CA PHE A 121 -13.57 -8.62 8.47
C PHE A 121 -13.05 -7.61 9.52
N GLU A 122 -12.77 -6.38 9.10
CA GLU A 122 -12.23 -5.36 10.02
C GLU A 122 -13.24 -5.02 11.11
N ILE A 123 -14.51 -4.86 10.74
CA ILE A 123 -15.61 -4.62 11.69
C ILE A 123 -15.79 -5.80 12.65
N MET A 124 -15.74 -7.04 12.13
CA MET A 124 -15.97 -8.24 12.93
C MET A 124 -14.84 -8.52 13.91
N THR A 125 -13.58 -8.31 13.50
CA THR A 125 -12.39 -8.74 14.25
C THR A 125 -11.66 -7.60 14.97
N GLY A 126 -11.86 -6.36 14.51
CA GLY A 126 -11.15 -5.17 14.99
C GLY A 126 -9.74 -4.99 14.44
N TYR A 127 -9.27 -5.85 13.54
CA TYR A 127 -7.97 -5.73 12.88
C TYR A 127 -8.09 -5.07 11.50
N SER A 128 -7.17 -4.17 11.15
CA SER A 128 -7.14 -3.61 9.80
C SER A 128 -6.40 -4.52 8.82
N LEU A 129 -6.66 -4.37 7.52
CA LEU A 129 -5.95 -5.07 6.44
C LEU A 129 -4.43 -4.96 6.61
N GLN A 130 -3.89 -3.77 6.91
CA GLN A 130 -2.45 -3.55 7.04
C GLN A 130 -1.84 -4.35 8.20
N GLU A 131 -2.60 -4.60 9.27
CA GLU A 131 -2.13 -5.36 10.42
C GLU A 131 -2.09 -6.87 10.16
N VAL A 132 -2.94 -7.36 9.25
CA VAL A 132 -3.13 -8.81 9.01
C VAL A 132 -2.51 -9.30 7.72
N THR A 133 -2.22 -8.40 6.77
CA THR A 133 -1.59 -8.76 5.49
C THR A 133 -0.28 -9.51 5.76
N GLY A 134 -0.09 -10.65 5.09
CA GLY A 134 1.08 -11.50 5.24
C GLY A 134 1.04 -12.47 6.42
N LYS A 135 0.02 -12.39 7.29
CA LYS A 135 -0.15 -13.32 8.43
C LYS A 135 -1.11 -14.44 8.07
N ASN A 136 -0.97 -15.58 8.74
CA ASN A 136 -1.99 -16.63 8.72
C ASN A 136 -3.17 -16.28 9.64
N CYS A 137 -4.41 -16.61 9.28
CA CYS A 137 -5.62 -16.33 10.07
C CYS A 137 -5.64 -16.93 11.48
N ARG A 138 -4.72 -17.85 11.83
CA ARG A 138 -4.71 -18.51 13.15
C ARG A 138 -4.56 -17.57 14.33
N PHE A 139 -4.12 -16.32 14.15
CA PHE A 139 -4.08 -15.35 15.25
C PHE A 139 -5.48 -15.13 15.86
N LEU A 140 -6.55 -15.34 15.09
CA LEU A 140 -7.93 -15.29 15.59
C LEU A 140 -8.26 -16.42 16.57
N GLN A 141 -7.46 -17.49 16.66
CA GLN A 141 -7.70 -18.61 17.57
C GLN A 141 -7.30 -18.28 19.01
N GLY A 142 -6.48 -17.24 19.22
CA GLY A 142 -5.95 -16.90 20.53
C GLY A 142 -5.22 -18.09 21.16
N SER A 143 -5.59 -18.45 22.39
CA SER A 143 -5.07 -19.64 23.09
C SER A 143 -5.89 -20.92 22.83
N ASP A 144 -7.01 -20.85 22.11
CA ASP A 144 -7.88 -22.00 21.83
C ASP A 144 -7.45 -22.71 20.53
N ASP A 145 -6.18 -23.13 20.45
CA ASP A 145 -5.55 -23.72 19.25
C ASP A 145 -5.65 -25.26 19.16
N GLN A 146 -6.31 -25.90 20.14
CA GLN A 146 -6.56 -27.35 20.22
C GLN A 146 -8.02 -27.72 19.98
N GLN A 147 -8.80 -26.85 19.33
CA GLN A 147 -10.20 -27.16 19.00
C GLN A 147 -10.27 -28.24 17.91
N PRO A 148 -11.17 -29.24 18.02
CA PRO A 148 -11.25 -30.35 17.05
C PRO A 148 -11.58 -29.85 15.63
N GLU A 149 -12.30 -28.74 15.50
CA GLU A 149 -12.61 -28.12 14.21
C GLU A 149 -11.34 -27.64 13.46
N LEU A 150 -10.23 -27.40 14.16
CA LEU A 150 -8.96 -27.02 13.53
C LEU A 150 -8.33 -28.19 12.78
N GLU A 151 -8.56 -29.43 13.20
CA GLU A 151 -8.13 -30.61 12.44
C GLU A 151 -8.88 -30.71 11.11
N GLN A 152 -10.19 -30.44 11.11
CA GLN A 152 -10.98 -30.41 9.88
C GLN A 152 -10.48 -29.35 8.89
N ILE A 153 -10.08 -28.17 9.38
CA ILE A 153 -9.45 -27.14 8.54
C ILE A 153 -8.11 -27.64 7.98
N ARG A 154 -7.26 -28.25 8.79
CA ARG A 154 -5.96 -28.78 8.33
C ARG A 154 -6.14 -29.86 7.25
N ASP A 155 -7.08 -30.78 7.46
CA ASP A 155 -7.42 -31.82 6.50
C ASP A 155 -7.94 -31.25 5.18
N CYS A 156 -8.81 -30.24 5.26
CA CYS A 156 -9.36 -29.52 4.11
C CYS A 156 -8.26 -28.83 3.29
N LEU A 157 -7.33 -28.14 3.97
CA LEU A 157 -6.18 -27.50 3.34
C LEU A 157 -5.25 -28.54 2.68
N GLN A 158 -5.00 -29.67 3.35
CA GLN A 158 -4.14 -30.72 2.83
C GLN A 158 -4.73 -31.42 1.60
N LYS A 159 -6.06 -31.62 1.58
CA LYS A 159 -6.77 -32.27 0.47
C LYS A 159 -7.13 -31.32 -0.66
N GLY A 160 -7.08 -30.01 -0.43
CA GLY A 160 -7.51 -29.03 -1.42
C GLY A 160 -9.02 -29.05 -1.66
N GLU A 161 -9.79 -29.31 -0.60
CA GLU A 161 -11.24 -29.42 -0.59
C GLU A 161 -11.87 -28.22 0.12
N SER A 162 -13.21 -28.13 0.13
CA SER A 162 -13.94 -27.15 0.95
C SER A 162 -14.34 -27.73 2.31
N CYS A 163 -14.41 -26.91 3.35
CA CYS A 163 -14.98 -27.29 4.63
C CYS A 163 -15.85 -26.18 5.23
N HIS A 164 -16.73 -26.57 6.15
CA HIS A 164 -17.54 -25.67 6.97
C HIS A 164 -17.42 -26.07 8.43
N VAL A 165 -17.08 -25.12 9.29
CA VAL A 165 -16.82 -25.36 10.71
C VAL A 165 -17.39 -24.23 11.55
N THR A 166 -17.64 -24.50 12.83
CA THR A 166 -17.98 -23.46 13.81
C THR A 166 -17.02 -23.57 14.98
N LEU A 167 -16.17 -22.55 15.15
CA LEU A 167 -15.10 -22.56 16.15
C LEU A 167 -15.09 -21.26 16.97
N ARG A 168 -14.38 -21.28 18.08
CA ARG A 168 -14.14 -20.08 18.90
C ARG A 168 -13.00 -19.27 18.31
N ASN A 169 -13.24 -17.98 18.11
CA ASN A 169 -12.23 -16.99 17.75
C ASN A 169 -12.29 -15.79 18.69
N TYR A 170 -11.23 -14.98 18.64
CA TYR A 170 -11.02 -13.83 19.50
C TYR A 170 -10.72 -12.60 18.65
N ARG A 171 -11.39 -11.50 18.99
CA ARG A 171 -11.15 -10.20 18.38
C ARG A 171 -9.87 -9.57 18.92
N LYS A 172 -9.45 -8.47 18.32
CA LYS A 172 -8.30 -7.67 18.76
C LYS A 172 -8.38 -7.20 20.21
N ASP A 173 -9.59 -6.94 20.71
CA ASP A 173 -9.84 -6.57 22.11
C ASP A 173 -9.87 -7.77 23.07
N GLY A 174 -9.65 -8.98 22.57
CA GLY A 174 -9.70 -10.23 23.32
C GLY A 174 -11.10 -10.80 23.53
N SER A 175 -12.16 -10.16 23.02
CA SER A 175 -13.52 -10.68 23.14
C SER A 175 -13.72 -11.96 22.31
N LEU A 176 -14.32 -12.96 22.93
CA LEU A 176 -14.71 -14.21 22.28
C LEU A 176 -15.87 -13.99 21.32
N PHE A 177 -15.83 -14.65 20.15
CA PHE A 177 -16.98 -14.84 19.29
C PHE A 177 -17.00 -16.25 18.70
N TRP A 178 -18.20 -16.76 18.44
CA TRP A 178 -18.40 -18.00 17.68
C TRP A 178 -18.35 -17.67 16.20
N ASN A 179 -17.29 -18.13 15.55
CA ASN A 179 -17.09 -17.99 14.13
C ASN A 179 -17.66 -19.21 13.40
N GLU A 180 -18.74 -19.03 12.66
CA GLU A 180 -19.17 -19.97 11.63
C GLU A 180 -18.43 -19.64 10.34
N MET A 181 -17.52 -20.53 9.93
CA MET A 181 -16.59 -20.30 8.83
C MET A 181 -16.76 -21.36 7.74
N SER A 182 -16.79 -20.90 6.49
CA SER A 182 -16.54 -21.73 5.31
C SER A 182 -15.17 -21.42 4.72
N LEU A 183 -14.48 -22.47 4.25
CA LEU A 183 -13.19 -22.39 3.56
C LEU A 183 -13.34 -23.08 2.22
N SER A 184 -12.94 -22.43 1.13
CA SER A 184 -13.04 -23.00 -0.22
C SER A 184 -11.82 -22.64 -1.09
N PRO A 185 -11.26 -23.60 -1.85
CA PRO A 185 -10.16 -23.33 -2.76
C PRO A 185 -10.64 -22.60 -4.00
N ILE A 186 -9.86 -21.61 -4.44
CA ILE A 186 -10.00 -20.95 -5.74
C ILE A 186 -8.95 -21.55 -6.66
N LYS A 187 -9.39 -22.15 -7.76
CA LYS A 187 -8.54 -22.90 -8.69
C LYS A 187 -8.38 -22.16 -10.02
N ASP A 188 -7.24 -22.38 -10.68
CA ASP A 188 -7.04 -22.00 -12.07
C ASP A 188 -7.77 -22.97 -13.03
N GLU A 189 -7.69 -22.70 -14.33
CA GLU A 189 -8.29 -23.53 -15.37
C GLU A 189 -7.69 -24.95 -15.45
N SER A 190 -6.47 -25.13 -14.93
CA SER A 190 -5.76 -26.41 -14.86
C SER A 190 -6.09 -27.20 -13.58
N GLY A 191 -6.89 -26.62 -12.67
CA GLY A 191 -7.27 -27.23 -11.40
C GLY A 191 -6.26 -26.99 -10.25
N ASN A 192 -5.21 -26.20 -10.47
CA ASN A 192 -4.26 -25.85 -9.42
C ASN A 192 -4.88 -24.84 -8.47
N ILE A 193 -4.66 -24.99 -7.17
CA ILE A 193 -5.19 -24.06 -6.16
C ILE A 193 -4.32 -22.81 -6.16
N LEU A 194 -4.92 -21.67 -6.49
CA LEU A 194 -4.26 -20.37 -6.44
C LEU A 194 -4.41 -19.72 -5.07
N TYR A 195 -5.62 -19.78 -4.52
CA TYR A 195 -6.00 -19.09 -3.28
C TYR A 195 -6.96 -19.92 -2.45
N TYR A 196 -7.14 -19.55 -1.19
CA TYR A 196 -8.29 -19.98 -0.40
C TYR A 196 -9.17 -18.78 -0.05
N LEU A 197 -10.48 -18.97 -0.19
CA LEU A 197 -11.52 -18.05 0.26
C LEU A 197 -12.05 -18.52 1.61
N GLY A 198 -11.88 -17.69 2.64
CA GLY A 198 -12.53 -17.85 3.93
C GLY A 198 -13.70 -16.88 4.06
N VAL A 199 -14.90 -17.38 4.38
CA VAL A 199 -16.05 -16.54 4.72
C VAL A 199 -16.47 -16.84 6.15
N GLN A 200 -16.51 -15.83 7.00
CA GLN A 200 -16.80 -15.94 8.43
C GLN A 200 -18.07 -15.17 8.79
N THR A 201 -18.88 -15.76 9.67
CA THR A 201 -20.08 -15.15 10.26
C THR A 201 -20.01 -15.25 11.77
N ASP A 202 -20.22 -14.14 12.48
CA ASP A 202 -20.40 -14.17 13.92
C ASP A 202 -21.79 -14.73 14.26
N VAL A 203 -21.82 -15.92 14.86
CA VAL A 203 -23.04 -16.62 15.30
C VAL A 203 -23.20 -16.65 16.82
N THR A 204 -22.47 -15.78 17.54
CA THR A 204 -22.46 -15.73 19.01
C THR A 204 -23.87 -15.58 19.59
N ASP A 205 -24.68 -14.67 19.05
CA ASP A 205 -26.03 -14.43 19.57
C ASP A 205 -26.99 -15.58 19.24
N LYS A 206 -26.87 -16.19 18.06
CA LYS A 206 -27.61 -17.42 17.72
C LYS A 206 -27.28 -18.55 18.71
N LYS A 207 -25.99 -18.73 19.04
CA LYS A 207 -25.52 -19.72 20.03
C LYS A 207 -26.04 -19.44 21.44
N LYS A 208 -26.15 -18.16 21.84
CA LYS A 208 -26.73 -17.80 23.15
C LYS A 208 -28.21 -18.17 23.22
N LEU A 209 -28.99 -17.90 22.16
CA LEU A 209 -30.42 -18.21 22.08
C LEU A 209 -30.71 -19.72 22.03
N MET A 210 -29.82 -20.50 21.42
CA MET A 210 -29.95 -21.96 21.33
C MET A 210 -29.54 -22.72 22.60
N LYS A 211 -28.89 -22.06 23.57
CA LYS A 211 -28.67 -22.69 24.87
C LYS A 211 -30.03 -22.84 25.55
N PRO A 212 -30.45 -24.06 25.95
CA PRO A 212 -31.73 -24.24 26.63
C PRO A 212 -31.73 -23.40 27.90
N ASN A 213 -32.73 -22.52 28.01
CA ASN A 213 -32.97 -21.70 29.18
C ASN A 213 -33.11 -22.63 30.39
N LYS A 214 -32.11 -22.67 31.27
CA LYS A 214 -32.11 -23.54 32.47
C LYS A 214 -33.29 -23.22 33.40
N ASP A 215 -33.90 -22.04 33.25
CA ASP A 215 -34.98 -21.55 34.08
C ASP A 215 -36.36 -22.15 33.73
N ILE A 216 -36.53 -22.80 32.57
CA ILE A 216 -37.84 -23.38 32.18
C ILE A 216 -38.12 -24.71 32.90
N LYS A 217 -37.09 -25.38 33.47
CA LYS A 217 -37.28 -26.65 34.19
C LYS A 217 -37.96 -26.51 35.56
N HIS A 218 -38.10 -25.31 36.11
CA HIS A 218 -38.82 -25.09 37.36
C HIS A 218 -40.32 -24.80 37.19
N LEU A 219 -40.79 -24.49 35.97
CA LEU A 219 -42.20 -24.20 35.71
C LEU A 219 -43.06 -25.44 35.33
N TYR A 220 -42.46 -26.61 35.10
CA TYR A 220 -43.16 -27.84 34.72
C TYR A 220 -42.95 -29.01 35.69
N ARG A 221 -42.78 -28.72 36.98
CA ARG A 221 -42.92 -29.74 38.03
C ARG A 221 -44.29 -29.55 38.69
N LYS A 222 -45.31 -30.21 38.14
CA LYS A 222 -46.55 -30.56 38.87
C LYS A 222 -46.37 -31.95 39.47
#